data_AF-A0A937RVN6-F1
#
_entry.id   AF-A0A937RVN6-F1
#
_cell.length_a   1.000
_cell.length_b   1.000
_cell.length_c   1.000
_cell.angle_alpha   90.00
_cell.angle_beta   90.00
_cell.angle_gamma   90.00
#
_symmetry.space_group_name_H-M   'P 1'
#
loop_
_entity.id
_entity.type
_entity.pdbx_description
1 polymer ?
#
loop_
_entity_poly.entity_id
_entity_poly.type
_entity_poly.pdbx_seq_one_letter_code
_entity_poly.pdbx_strand_id
1 'polypeptide(L)'
;PRGQSINLVGAEKAKQEIDNNNLKIAALKKDVSVLKNQLLKKPGSTSFIRFLQDKEQFNEIEKGYEQASFWYPSIQLVFQTLFLLPLIWGALFIHRLAQRKGYGLAALISWHLLVIFCIPLIFKIFEFLQVGVLFQLIAEIISALFGGLLFLVSYLYILIIPLLGFGIIKFFQKFVFNAKLQAASRVQKTQCVRCAKKIRPQDSYCPHCGYYQYVECSNCHEFTYKHLPHCKHCGQVQDLETV
;
A
#
# COMPACT_ATOMS: atom_id res chain seq x y z
N PRO A 1 31.23 -51.48 45.63
CA PRO A 1 31.70 -51.13 44.27
C PRO A 1 30.81 -50.05 43.62
N ARG A 2 31.38 -48.89 43.28
CA ARG A 2 30.74 -47.74 42.61
C ARG A 2 30.30 -48.00 41.15
N GLY A 3 30.33 -49.26 40.69
CA GLY A 3 30.19 -49.66 39.29
C GLY A 3 28.79 -50.09 38.82
N GLN A 4 27.73 -49.90 39.63
CA GLN A 4 26.34 -50.26 39.27
C GLN A 4 25.37 -49.07 39.23
N SER A 5 25.86 -47.83 39.38
CA SER A 5 24.97 -46.66 39.32
C SER A 5 24.78 -46.20 37.87
N ILE A 6 23.52 -46.16 37.44
CA ILE A 6 23.08 -45.64 36.13
C ILE A 6 23.38 -44.12 36.00
N ASN A 7 23.59 -43.44 37.13
CA ASN A 7 23.94 -42.02 37.19
C ASN A 7 25.45 -41.80 37.01
N LEU A 8 25.80 -40.90 36.08
CA LEU A 8 27.17 -40.45 35.79
C LEU A 8 27.86 -39.75 36.97
N VAL A 9 27.11 -39.36 38.00
CA VAL A 9 27.59 -38.62 39.17
C VAL A 9 27.13 -39.33 40.45
N GLY A 10 28.04 -39.48 41.43
CA GLY A 10 27.69 -40.10 42.71
C GLY A 10 26.63 -39.28 43.46
N ALA A 11 25.66 -39.96 44.08
CA ALA A 11 24.52 -39.33 44.76
C ALA A 11 24.93 -38.26 45.80
N GLU A 12 26.07 -38.46 46.46
CA GLU A 12 26.62 -37.53 47.44
C GLU A 12 27.18 -36.24 46.81
N LYS A 13 27.83 -36.35 45.65
CA LYS A 13 28.26 -35.18 44.85
C LYS A 13 27.05 -34.43 44.30
N ALA A 14 26.03 -35.14 43.80
CA ALA A 14 24.80 -34.53 43.33
C ALA A 14 24.06 -33.78 44.45
N LYS A 15 24.01 -34.34 45.67
CA LYS A 15 23.42 -33.68 46.84
C LYS A 15 24.19 -32.41 47.22
N GLN A 16 25.53 -32.47 47.30
CA GLN A 16 26.36 -31.28 47.55
C GLN A 16 26.18 -30.19 46.49
N GLU A 17 26.07 -30.56 45.21
CA GLU A 17 25.83 -29.62 44.11
C GLU A 17 24.46 -28.92 44.25
N ILE A 18 23.41 -29.69 44.59
CA ILE A 18 22.06 -29.17 44.83
C ILE A 18 22.05 -28.21 46.03
N ASP A 19 22.70 -28.58 47.13
CA ASP A 19 22.76 -27.75 48.33
C ASP A 19 23.51 -26.44 48.06
N ASN A 20 24.63 -26.49 47.34
CA ASN A 20 25.37 -25.30 46.91
C ASN A 20 24.55 -24.42 45.95
N ASN A 21 23.82 -25.01 45.02
CA ASN A 21 22.96 -24.27 44.10
C ASN A 21 21.79 -23.61 44.83
N ASN A 22 21.19 -24.29 45.82
CA ASN A 22 20.15 -23.71 46.65
C ASN A 22 20.65 -22.51 47.46
N LEU A 23 21.87 -22.58 48.01
CA LEU A 23 22.52 -21.44 48.68
C LEU A 23 22.77 -20.28 47.72
N LYS A 24 23.25 -20.55 46.50
CA LYS A 24 23.44 -19.52 45.45
C LYS A 24 22.12 -18.88 45.04
N ILE A 25 21.06 -19.67 44.85
CA ILE A 25 19.72 -19.16 44.52
C ILE A 25 19.20 -18.27 45.66
N ALA A 26 19.39 -18.67 46.92
CA ALA A 26 18.99 -17.86 48.07
C ALA A 26 19.75 -16.52 48.12
N ALA A 27 21.07 -16.54 47.87
CA ALA A 27 21.88 -15.33 47.79
C ALA A 27 21.43 -14.40 46.65
N LEU A 28 21.25 -14.93 45.44
CA LEU A 28 20.77 -14.16 44.28
C LEU A 28 19.38 -13.57 44.50
N LYS A 29 18.47 -14.31 45.15
CA LYS A 29 17.14 -13.77 45.52
C LYS A 29 17.25 -12.59 46.47
N LYS A 30 18.17 -12.67 47.44
CA LYS A 30 18.46 -11.57 48.36
C LYS A 30 19.00 -10.37 47.61
N ASP A 31 19.95 -10.56 46.70
CA ASP A 31 20.52 -9.48 45.88
C ASP A 31 19.45 -8.82 45.00
N VAL A 32 18.60 -9.59 44.32
CA VAL A 32 17.48 -9.06 43.53
C VAL A 32 16.55 -8.19 44.39
N SER A 33 16.25 -8.62 45.62
CA SER A 33 15.41 -7.85 46.53
C SER A 33 16.06 -6.53 46.96
N VAL A 34 17.38 -6.54 47.19
CA VAL A 34 18.16 -5.35 47.55
C VAL A 34 18.23 -4.39 46.36
N LEU A 35 18.57 -4.89 45.16
CA LEU A 35 18.61 -4.08 43.95
C LEU A 35 17.25 -3.48 43.63
N LYS A 36 16.15 -4.23 43.79
CA LYS A 36 14.79 -3.71 43.59
C LYS A 36 14.49 -2.55 44.55
N ASN A 37 14.84 -2.70 45.82
CA ASN A 37 14.64 -1.64 46.81
C ASN A 37 15.53 -0.42 46.56
N GLN A 38 16.78 -0.62 46.12
CA GLN A 38 17.66 0.47 45.70
C GLN A 38 17.11 1.18 44.47
N LEU A 39 16.58 0.43 43.50
CA LEU A 39 15.95 0.98 42.31
C LEU A 39 14.77 1.84 42.70
N LEU A 40 13.87 1.35 43.57
CA LEU A 40 12.70 2.08 44.05
C LEU A 40 13.06 3.35 44.82
N LYS A 41 14.20 3.38 45.53
CA LYS A 41 14.68 4.55 46.28
C LYS A 41 15.36 5.61 45.41
N LYS A 42 15.66 5.33 44.14
CA LYS A 42 16.26 6.34 43.26
C LYS A 42 15.29 7.51 43.07
N PRO A 43 15.78 8.75 42.99
CA PRO A 43 14.91 9.92 42.83
C PRO A 43 14.10 9.90 41.53
N GLY A 44 14.65 9.34 40.43
CA GLY A 44 13.94 9.22 39.15
C GLY A 44 12.82 8.17 39.14
N SER A 45 12.92 7.10 39.92
CA SER A 45 11.86 6.09 40.03
C SER A 45 10.77 6.54 40.98
N THR A 46 11.10 7.22 42.08
CA THR A 46 10.10 7.76 43.00
C THR A 46 9.30 8.89 42.35
N SER A 47 9.93 9.75 41.55
CA SER A 47 9.23 10.77 40.78
C SER A 47 8.30 10.15 39.73
N PHE A 48 8.76 9.14 39.00
CA PHE A 48 7.93 8.43 38.02
C PHE A 48 6.77 7.66 38.66
N ILE A 49 7.00 6.95 39.77
CA ILE A 49 5.92 6.25 40.50
C ILE A 49 4.92 7.24 41.09
N ARG A 50 5.38 8.38 41.63
CA ARG A 50 4.50 9.44 42.12
C ARG A 50 3.65 10.02 40.99
N PHE A 51 4.25 10.22 39.81
CA PHE A 51 3.54 10.64 38.60
C PHE A 51 2.47 9.62 38.16
N LEU A 52 2.80 8.32 38.15
CA LEU A 52 1.84 7.26 37.83
C LEU A 52 0.71 7.10 38.87
N GLN A 53 0.98 7.43 40.13
CA GLN A 53 -0.01 7.40 41.22
C GLN A 53 -0.95 8.61 41.18
N ASP A 54 -0.50 9.73 40.62
CA ASP A 54 -1.32 10.92 40.39
C ASP A 54 -2.24 10.70 39.19
N LYS A 55 -3.44 10.18 39.48
CA LYS A 55 -4.44 9.86 38.47
C LYS A 55 -4.91 11.07 37.65
N GLU A 56 -4.83 12.29 38.19
CA GLU A 56 -5.27 13.45 37.42
C GLU A 56 -4.23 13.86 36.38
N GLN A 57 -2.97 14.01 36.80
CA GLN A 57 -1.88 14.37 35.88
C GLN A 57 -1.64 13.31 34.82
N PHE A 58 -1.70 12.02 35.20
CA PHE A 58 -1.55 10.93 34.25
C PHE A 58 -2.68 10.91 33.22
N ASN A 59 -3.94 11.07 33.66
CA ASN A 59 -5.10 10.99 32.79
C ASN A 59 -5.23 12.23 31.88
N GLU A 60 -4.75 13.40 32.31
CA GLU A 60 -4.64 14.58 31.44
C GLU A 60 -3.63 14.35 30.31
N ILE A 61 -2.46 13.79 30.63
CA ILE A 61 -1.42 13.48 29.63
C ILE A 61 -1.84 12.33 28.73
N GLU A 62 -2.50 11.30 29.26
CA GLU A 62 -3.04 10.18 28.49
C GLU A 62 -4.07 10.66 27.48
N LYS A 63 -5.04 11.48 27.91
CA LYS A 63 -6.01 12.11 27.00
C LYS A 63 -5.34 13.02 25.98
N GLY A 64 -4.36 13.82 26.40
CA GLY A 64 -3.59 14.70 25.51
C GLY A 64 -2.82 13.89 24.46
N TYR A 65 -2.25 12.75 24.85
CA TYR A 65 -1.55 11.84 23.96
C TYR A 65 -2.51 11.13 22.99
N GLU A 66 -3.63 10.60 23.47
CA GLU A 66 -4.65 9.95 22.62
C GLU A 66 -5.19 10.93 21.58
N GLN A 67 -5.52 12.15 22.01
CA GLN A 67 -6.00 13.19 21.12
C GLN A 67 -4.91 13.60 20.12
N ALA A 68 -3.67 13.85 20.57
CA ALA A 68 -2.57 14.19 19.68
C ALA A 68 -2.27 13.06 18.67
N SER A 69 -2.28 11.80 19.12
CA SER A 69 -2.07 10.62 18.28
C SER A 69 -3.15 10.48 17.20
N PHE A 70 -4.40 10.85 17.51
CA PHE A 70 -5.49 10.86 16.55
C PHE A 70 -5.36 12.00 15.50
N TRP A 71 -5.00 13.20 15.94
CA TRP A 71 -4.94 14.38 15.06
C TRP A 71 -3.64 14.50 14.27
N TYR A 72 -2.53 13.97 14.77
CA TYR A 72 -1.21 14.10 14.16
C TYR A 72 -1.15 13.55 12.72
N PRO A 73 -1.68 12.35 12.41
CA PRO A 73 -1.72 11.84 11.04
C PRO A 73 -2.54 12.73 10.11
N SER A 74 -3.66 13.27 10.61
CA SER A 74 -4.54 14.16 9.86
C SER A 74 -3.85 15.48 9.52
N ILE A 75 -3.17 16.08 10.50
CA ILE A 75 -2.42 17.32 10.33
C ILE A 75 -1.25 17.12 9.35
N GLN A 76 -0.52 16.01 9.47
CA GLN A 76 0.56 15.67 8.56
C GLN A 76 0.05 15.53 7.12
N LEU A 77 -1.09 14.86 6.91
CA LEU A 77 -1.72 14.74 5.60
C LEU A 77 -2.09 16.12 5.04
N VAL A 78 -2.67 17.00 5.85
CA VAL A 78 -3.04 18.35 5.43
C VAL A 78 -1.83 19.13 4.97
N PHE A 79 -0.74 19.18 5.75
CA PHE A 79 0.46 19.90 5.34
C PHE A 79 1.13 19.33 4.10
N GLN A 80 1.21 18.00 4.00
CA GLN A 80 1.78 17.35 2.83
C GLN A 80 0.93 17.57 1.59
N THR A 81 -0.40 17.54 1.72
CA THR A 81 -1.33 17.87 0.63
C THR A 81 -1.20 19.33 0.24
N LEU A 82 -1.15 20.24 1.22
CA LEU A 82 -0.99 21.67 0.98
C LEU A 82 0.32 21.98 0.24
N PHE A 83 1.40 21.23 0.51
CA PHE A 83 2.66 21.37 -0.20
C PHE A 83 2.63 20.73 -1.61
N LEU A 84 2.11 19.51 -1.75
CA LEU A 84 2.17 18.76 -3.01
C LEU A 84 1.08 19.18 -4.01
N LEU A 85 -0.09 19.61 -3.55
CA LEU A 85 -1.23 19.93 -4.40
C LEU A 85 -0.93 21.10 -5.37
N PRO A 86 -0.29 22.21 -4.94
CA PRO A 86 0.17 23.25 -5.87
C PRO A 86 1.14 22.72 -6.92
N LEU A 87 2.08 21.84 -6.54
CA LEU A 87 3.05 21.23 -7.44
C LEU A 87 2.37 20.32 -8.48
N ILE A 88 1.42 19.49 -8.04
CA ILE A 88 0.61 18.63 -8.92
C ILE A 88 -0.21 19.50 -9.89
N TRP A 89 -0.81 20.58 -9.40
CA TRP A 89 -1.60 21.47 -10.24
C TRP A 89 -0.75 22.18 -11.30
N GLY A 90 0.44 22.65 -10.91
CA GLY A 90 1.43 23.21 -11.83
C GLY A 90 1.89 22.20 -12.89
N ALA A 91 2.22 20.97 -12.48
CA ALA A 91 2.60 19.89 -13.39
C ALA A 91 1.47 19.56 -14.40
N LEU A 92 0.22 19.46 -13.92
CA LEU A 92 -0.97 19.28 -14.75
C LEU A 92 -1.17 20.41 -15.75
N PHE A 93 -0.99 21.65 -15.32
CA PHE A 93 -1.13 22.83 -16.17
C PHE A 93 -0.10 22.82 -17.30
N ILE A 94 1.17 22.56 -16.97
CA ILE A 94 2.26 22.44 -17.95
C ILE A 94 2.00 21.27 -18.89
N HIS A 95 1.56 20.12 -18.38
CA HIS A 95 1.24 18.96 -19.21
C HIS A 95 0.15 19.26 -20.23
N ARG A 96 -0.97 19.87 -19.79
CA ARG A 96 -2.06 20.27 -20.69
C ARG A 96 -1.59 21.27 -21.75
N LEU A 97 -0.73 22.23 -21.36
CA LEU A 97 -0.19 23.22 -22.28
C LEU A 97 0.79 22.60 -23.30
N ALA A 98 1.68 21.71 -22.85
CA ALA A 98 2.62 20.98 -23.69
C ALA A 98 1.91 20.07 -24.69
N GLN A 99 0.85 19.37 -24.24
CA GLN A 99 0.05 18.49 -25.08
C GLN A 99 -0.73 19.28 -26.15
N ARG A 100 -1.24 20.48 -25.82
CA ARG A 100 -1.88 21.39 -26.78
C ARG A 100 -0.90 21.93 -27.81
N LYS A 101 0.31 22.32 -27.39
CA LYS A 101 1.36 22.89 -28.26
C LYS A 101 2.18 21.84 -29.02
N GLY A 102 2.02 20.55 -28.72
CA GLY A 102 2.72 19.46 -29.42
C GLY A 102 4.15 19.21 -28.94
N TYR A 103 4.53 19.73 -27.78
CA TYR A 103 5.86 19.51 -27.19
C TYR A 103 5.92 18.13 -26.51
N GLY A 104 6.24 17.08 -27.29
CA GLY A 104 6.25 15.69 -26.81
C GLY A 104 7.17 15.45 -25.61
N LEU A 105 8.39 16.03 -25.63
CA LEU A 105 9.36 15.92 -24.52
C LEU A 105 8.83 16.56 -23.22
N ALA A 106 8.29 17.78 -23.30
CA ALA A 106 7.73 18.47 -22.14
C ALA A 106 6.47 17.76 -21.61
N ALA A 107 5.65 17.18 -22.49
CA ALA A 107 4.49 16.38 -22.09
C ALA A 107 4.90 15.09 -21.35
N LEU A 108 5.99 14.45 -21.78
CA LEU A 108 6.54 13.25 -21.13
C LEU A 108 7.14 13.59 -19.75
N ILE A 109 7.97 14.63 -19.66
CA ILE A 109 8.57 15.07 -18.39
C ILE A 109 7.49 15.48 -17.38
N SER A 110 6.52 16.29 -17.81
CA SER A 110 5.43 16.73 -16.92
C SER A 110 4.54 15.57 -16.45
N TRP A 111 4.34 14.54 -17.26
CA TRP A 111 3.63 13.32 -16.86
C TRP A 111 4.38 12.55 -15.77
N HIS A 112 5.69 12.32 -15.95
CA HIS A 112 6.50 11.63 -14.94
C HIS A 112 6.54 12.40 -13.63
N LEU A 113 6.74 13.72 -13.70
CA LEU A 113 6.80 14.58 -12.53
C LEU A 113 5.48 14.60 -11.76
N LEU A 114 4.34 14.55 -12.47
CA LEU A 114 3.02 14.37 -11.87
C LEU A 114 2.92 13.04 -11.11
N VAL A 115 3.33 11.93 -11.72
CA VAL A 115 3.28 10.60 -11.07
C VAL A 115 4.14 10.59 -9.81
N ILE A 116 5.35 11.14 -9.86
CA ILE A 116 6.28 11.20 -8.73
C ILE A 116 5.66 11.96 -7.55
N PHE A 117 4.96 13.07 -7.79
CA PHE A 117 4.30 13.84 -6.74
C PHE A 117 3.05 13.16 -6.18
N CYS A 118 2.34 12.36 -6.99
CA CYS A 118 1.16 11.63 -6.54
C CYS A 118 1.49 10.42 -5.66
N ILE A 119 2.62 9.73 -5.89
CA ILE A 119 3.03 8.55 -5.11
C ILE A 119 3.00 8.80 -3.58
N PRO A 120 3.73 9.79 -3.02
CA PRO A 120 3.75 10.01 -1.58
C PRO A 120 2.38 10.42 -1.01
N LEU A 121 1.56 11.12 -1.81
CA LEU A 121 0.19 11.49 -1.42
C LEU A 121 -0.70 10.24 -1.28
N ILE A 122 -0.61 9.31 -2.24
CA ILE A 122 -1.36 8.05 -2.22
C ILE A 122 -0.98 7.20 -1.00
N PHE A 123 0.33 7.07 -0.71
CA PHE A 123 0.77 6.36 0.49
C PHE A 123 0.24 6.98 1.78
N LYS A 124 0.25 8.32 1.90
CA LYS A 124 -0.33 8.99 3.06
C LYS A 124 -1.84 8.86 3.18
N ILE A 125 -2.55 8.82 2.05
CA ILE A 125 -3.98 8.51 2.04
C ILE A 125 -4.22 7.10 2.60
N PHE A 126 -3.42 6.10 2.22
CA PHE A 126 -3.52 4.74 2.79
C PHE A 126 -3.18 4.69 4.29
N GLU A 127 -2.19 5.46 4.73
CA GLU A 127 -1.85 5.60 6.16
C GLU A 127 -3.01 6.25 6.93
N PHE A 128 -3.61 7.31 6.39
CA PHE A 128 -4.76 8.00 6.98
C PHE A 128 -6.03 7.14 7.01
N LEU A 129 -6.29 6.36 5.95
CA LEU A 129 -7.36 5.36 5.89
C LEU A 129 -7.17 4.21 6.89
N GLN A 130 -6.10 4.24 7.69
CA GLN A 130 -5.75 3.20 8.65
C GLN A 130 -5.77 1.82 7.99
N VAL A 131 -5.30 1.72 6.75
CA VAL A 131 -5.24 0.42 6.06
C VAL A 131 -4.41 -0.59 6.87
N GLY A 132 -3.43 -0.12 7.65
CA GLY A 132 -2.72 -0.93 8.63
C GLY A 132 -3.62 -1.58 9.69
N VAL A 133 -4.67 -0.91 10.15
CA VAL A 133 -5.67 -1.46 11.09
C VAL A 133 -6.50 -2.55 10.41
N LEU A 134 -6.89 -2.37 9.14
CA LEU A 134 -7.55 -3.44 8.38
C LEU A 134 -6.66 -4.69 8.27
N PHE A 135 -5.36 -4.52 8.03
CA PHE A 135 -4.40 -5.62 8.02
C PHE A 135 -4.23 -6.26 9.41
N GLN A 136 -4.20 -5.48 10.48
CA GLN A 136 -4.15 -5.99 11.86
C GLN A 136 -5.41 -6.79 12.21
N LEU A 137 -6.60 -6.28 11.88
CA LEU A 137 -7.87 -7.00 12.10
C LEU A 137 -7.92 -8.32 11.33
N ILE A 138 -7.47 -8.33 10.07
CA ILE A 138 -7.36 -9.55 9.28
C ILE A 138 -6.38 -10.53 9.94
N ALA A 139 -5.22 -10.06 10.40
CA ALA A 139 -4.22 -10.89 11.09
C ALA A 139 -4.72 -11.42 12.44
N GLU A 140 -5.50 -10.63 13.18
CA GLU A 140 -6.15 -11.03 14.43
C GLU A 140 -7.22 -12.10 14.18
N ILE A 141 -8.08 -11.93 13.17
CA ILE A 141 -9.08 -12.93 12.77
C ILE A 141 -8.40 -14.24 12.36
N ILE A 142 -7.35 -14.17 11.55
CA ILE A 142 -6.61 -15.35 11.11
C ILE A 142 -5.88 -16.00 12.29
N SER A 143 -5.23 -15.23 13.16
CA SER A 143 -4.52 -15.80 14.32
C SER A 143 -5.47 -16.41 15.35
N ALA A 144 -6.69 -15.87 15.50
CA ALA A 144 -7.77 -16.45 16.28
C ALA A 144 -8.30 -17.76 15.66
N LEU A 145 -8.47 -17.83 14.34
CA LEU A 145 -8.91 -19.04 13.64
C LEU A 145 -7.86 -20.16 13.65
N PHE A 146 -6.57 -19.81 13.53
CA PHE A 146 -5.47 -20.75 13.36
C PHE A 146 -4.56 -20.90 14.60
N GLY A 147 -5.00 -20.39 15.75
CA GLY A 147 -4.39 -20.67 17.06
C GLY A 147 -2.96 -20.13 17.24
N GLY A 148 -2.62 -18.99 16.63
CA GLY A 148 -1.30 -18.37 16.79
C GLY A 148 -0.17 -18.98 15.94
N LEU A 149 -0.48 -19.81 14.94
CA LEU A 149 0.49 -20.22 13.91
C LEU A 149 0.83 -19.03 12.99
N LEU A 150 1.64 -18.10 13.50
CA LEU A 150 2.18 -16.94 12.76
C LEU A 150 2.82 -17.34 11.43
N PHE A 151 3.40 -18.54 11.38
CA PHE A 151 3.95 -19.12 10.15
C PHE A 151 2.91 -19.20 9.03
N LEU A 152 1.70 -19.66 9.32
CA LEU A 152 0.63 -19.83 8.32
C LEU A 152 0.17 -18.47 7.77
N VAL A 153 0.13 -17.44 8.62
CA VAL A 153 -0.17 -16.05 8.22
C VAL A 153 0.86 -15.54 7.21
N SER A 154 2.15 -15.83 7.42
CA SER A 154 3.20 -15.44 6.49
C SER A 154 3.07 -16.09 5.11
N TYR A 155 2.74 -17.39 5.02
CA TYR A 155 2.48 -18.03 3.71
C TYR A 155 1.24 -17.47 3.02
N LEU A 156 0.20 -17.13 3.78
CA LEU A 156 -0.98 -16.50 3.22
C LEU A 156 -0.65 -15.13 2.61
N TYR A 157 0.19 -14.33 3.25
CA TYR A 157 0.65 -13.05 2.67
C TYR A 157 1.44 -13.26 1.38
N ILE A 158 2.31 -14.27 1.31
CA ILE A 158 3.06 -14.62 0.08
C ILE A 158 2.09 -14.95 -1.06
N LEU A 159 0.95 -15.57 -0.78
CA LEU A 159 -0.07 -15.87 -1.78
C LEU A 159 -0.92 -14.64 -2.14
N ILE A 160 -1.39 -13.89 -1.13
CA ILE A 160 -2.35 -12.78 -1.30
C ILE A 160 -1.72 -11.60 -2.06
N ILE A 161 -0.46 -11.25 -1.77
CA ILE A 161 0.18 -10.07 -2.37
C ILE A 161 0.24 -10.17 -3.90
N PRO A 162 0.75 -11.26 -4.53
CA PRO A 162 0.71 -11.43 -5.97
C PRO A 162 -0.70 -11.48 -6.55
N LEU A 163 -1.64 -12.10 -5.83
CA LEU A 163 -3.02 -12.29 -6.30
C LEU A 163 -3.77 -10.96 -6.37
N LEU A 164 -3.62 -10.12 -5.33
CA LEU A 164 -4.11 -8.74 -5.35
C LEU A 164 -3.41 -7.90 -6.41
N GLY A 165 -2.08 -8.00 -6.52
CA GLY A 165 -1.31 -7.29 -7.55
C GLY A 165 -1.80 -7.62 -8.97
N PHE A 166 -1.95 -8.91 -9.27
CA PHE A 166 -2.49 -9.38 -10.55
C PHE A 166 -3.94 -8.93 -10.77
N GLY A 167 -4.78 -9.00 -9.72
CA GLY A 167 -6.15 -8.51 -9.75
C GLY A 167 -6.24 -7.03 -10.12
N ILE A 168 -5.42 -6.20 -9.49
CA ILE A 168 -5.33 -4.75 -9.77
C ILE A 168 -4.87 -4.52 -11.21
N ILE A 169 -3.80 -5.18 -11.66
CA ILE A 169 -3.31 -5.04 -13.03
C ILE A 169 -4.40 -5.41 -14.05
N LYS A 170 -5.07 -6.55 -13.86
CA LYS A 170 -6.15 -7.01 -14.75
C LYS A 170 -7.35 -6.07 -14.73
N PHE A 171 -7.66 -5.49 -13.57
CA PHE A 171 -8.70 -4.48 -13.43
C PHE A 171 -8.36 -3.23 -14.26
N PHE A 172 -7.15 -2.68 -14.13
CA PHE A 172 -6.71 -1.54 -14.92
C PHE A 172 -6.67 -1.85 -16.42
N GLN A 173 -6.20 -3.03 -16.82
CA GLN A 173 -6.21 -3.47 -18.21
C GLN A 173 -7.63 -3.52 -18.79
N LYS A 174 -8.60 -4.07 -18.04
CA LYS A 174 -9.98 -4.24 -18.50
C LYS A 174 -10.79 -2.93 -18.49
N PHE A 175 -10.61 -2.08 -17.48
CA PHE A 175 -11.43 -0.87 -17.32
C PHE A 175 -10.80 0.38 -17.91
N VAL A 176 -9.49 0.59 -17.73
CA VAL A 176 -8.81 1.83 -18.16
C VAL A 176 -8.19 1.65 -19.54
N PHE A 177 -7.60 0.48 -19.83
CA PHE A 177 -6.88 0.23 -21.08
C PHE A 177 -7.67 -0.54 -22.15
N ASN A 178 -8.99 -0.61 -22.05
CA ASN A 178 -9.81 -1.23 -23.10
C ASN A 178 -9.78 -0.40 -24.39
N ALA A 179 -8.95 -0.83 -25.35
CA ALA A 179 -8.73 -0.14 -26.61
C ALA A 179 -10.03 0.06 -27.40
N LYS A 180 -10.98 -0.89 -27.34
CA LYS A 180 -12.27 -0.80 -28.05
C LYS A 180 -13.15 0.31 -27.46
N LEU A 181 -13.22 0.42 -26.13
CA LEU A 181 -13.95 1.50 -25.44
C LEU A 181 -13.29 2.87 -25.65
N GLN A 182 -11.96 2.93 -25.62
CA GLN A 182 -11.23 4.17 -25.90
C GLN A 182 -11.43 4.64 -27.34
N ALA A 183 -11.40 3.74 -28.32
CA ALA A 183 -11.68 4.05 -29.72
C ALA A 183 -13.11 4.58 -29.91
N ALA A 184 -14.11 3.92 -29.30
CA ALA A 184 -15.49 4.38 -29.34
C ALA A 184 -15.65 5.80 -28.76
N SER A 185 -15.04 6.09 -27.61
CA SER A 185 -15.09 7.43 -27.01
C SER A 185 -14.40 8.50 -27.87
N ARG A 186 -13.29 8.16 -28.55
CA ARG A 186 -12.58 9.07 -29.47
C ARG A 186 -13.42 9.39 -30.71
N VAL A 187 -14.06 8.39 -31.31
CA VAL A 187 -14.95 8.59 -32.47
C VAL A 187 -16.13 9.49 -32.10
N GLN A 188 -16.78 9.26 -30.95
CA GLN A 188 -17.87 10.12 -30.46
C GLN A 188 -17.46 11.58 -30.27
N LYS A 189 -16.20 11.83 -29.90
CA LYS A 189 -15.64 13.18 -29.70
C LYS A 189 -15.03 13.78 -30.98
N THR A 190 -15.24 13.17 -32.15
CA THR A 190 -14.64 13.60 -33.43
C THR A 190 -13.11 13.68 -33.35
N GLN A 191 -12.48 12.67 -32.75
CA GLN A 191 -11.02 12.58 -32.58
C GLN A 191 -10.44 11.40 -33.35
N CYS A 192 -9.18 11.53 -33.75
CA CYS A 192 -8.44 10.45 -34.39
C CYS A 192 -8.32 9.23 -33.47
N VAL A 193 -8.65 8.05 -33.97
CA VAL A 193 -8.57 6.79 -33.20
C VAL A 193 -7.16 6.47 -32.71
N ARG A 194 -6.11 6.94 -33.40
CA ARG A 194 -4.69 6.71 -33.04
C ARG A 194 -4.12 7.81 -32.14
N CYS A 195 -4.15 9.07 -32.60
CA CYS A 195 -3.45 10.17 -31.91
C CYS A 195 -4.36 11.05 -31.02
N ALA A 196 -5.66 10.76 -30.95
CA ALA A 196 -6.67 11.47 -30.15
C ALA A 196 -6.81 12.99 -30.43
N LYS A 197 -6.20 13.52 -31.50
CA LYS A 197 -6.40 14.91 -31.93
C LYS A 197 -7.75 15.06 -32.64
N LYS A 198 -8.40 16.22 -32.46
CA LYS A 198 -9.69 16.54 -33.10
C LYS A 198 -9.53 16.59 -34.61
N ILE A 199 -10.47 16.00 -35.34
CA ILE A 199 -10.52 15.92 -36.80
C ILE A 199 -11.87 16.42 -37.29
N ARG A 200 -11.97 16.74 -38.60
CA ARG A 200 -13.29 17.07 -39.15
C ARG A 200 -14.11 15.78 -39.28
N PRO A 201 -15.43 15.84 -39.08
CA PRO A 201 -16.30 14.71 -39.40
C PRO A 201 -16.05 14.31 -40.87
N GLN A 202 -15.88 13.00 -41.12
CA GLN A 202 -15.64 12.38 -42.45
C GLN A 202 -14.20 12.38 -42.97
N ASP A 203 -13.20 12.92 -42.24
CA ASP A 203 -11.79 12.78 -42.64
C ASP A 203 -11.34 11.30 -42.61
N SER A 204 -11.00 10.74 -43.77
CA SER A 204 -10.51 9.36 -43.89
C SER A 204 -9.11 9.16 -43.34
N TYR A 205 -8.26 10.18 -43.50
CA TYR A 205 -6.90 10.25 -42.95
C TYR A 205 -6.83 11.33 -41.89
N CYS A 206 -6.10 11.09 -40.80
CA CYS A 206 -5.87 12.11 -39.80
C CYS A 206 -4.85 13.15 -40.31
N PRO A 207 -5.20 14.46 -40.38
CA PRO A 207 -4.28 15.50 -40.86
C PRO A 207 -3.08 15.72 -39.93
N HIS A 208 -3.11 15.20 -38.70
CA HIS A 208 -2.02 15.36 -37.73
C HIS A 208 -1.03 14.21 -37.70
N CYS A 209 -1.41 13.01 -38.14
CA CYS A 209 -0.55 11.82 -38.04
C CYS A 209 -0.61 10.88 -39.25
N GLY A 210 -1.40 11.21 -40.28
CA GLY A 210 -1.52 10.42 -41.51
C GLY A 210 -2.24 9.07 -41.34
N TYR A 211 -2.82 8.78 -40.18
CA TYR A 211 -3.46 7.48 -39.93
C TYR A 211 -4.80 7.34 -40.66
N TYR A 212 -4.98 6.22 -41.39
CA TYR A 212 -6.25 5.85 -42.03
C TYR A 212 -7.19 5.18 -41.02
N GLN A 213 -8.40 5.73 -40.89
CA GLN A 213 -9.30 5.44 -39.76
C GLN A 213 -10.40 4.42 -40.04
N TYR A 214 -10.60 4.05 -41.30
CA TYR A 214 -11.67 3.15 -41.71
C TYR A 214 -11.14 1.75 -42.03
N VAL A 215 -12.02 0.77 -41.94
CA VAL A 215 -11.82 -0.62 -42.36
C VAL A 215 -13.12 -1.12 -42.96
N GLU A 216 -13.03 -1.99 -43.95
CA GLU A 216 -14.20 -2.61 -44.57
C GLU A 216 -14.82 -3.64 -43.61
N CYS A 217 -16.15 -3.62 -43.47
CA CYS A 217 -16.86 -4.62 -42.69
C CYS A 217 -16.98 -5.93 -43.47
N SER A 218 -16.58 -7.06 -42.89
CA SER A 218 -16.68 -8.38 -43.51
C SER A 218 -18.11 -8.86 -43.81
N ASN A 219 -19.13 -8.26 -43.20
CA ASN A 219 -20.53 -8.67 -43.35
C ASN A 219 -21.31 -7.78 -44.34
N CYS A 220 -21.19 -6.46 -44.22
CA CYS A 220 -21.94 -5.52 -45.06
C CYS A 220 -21.08 -4.80 -46.11
N HIS A 221 -19.77 -5.05 -46.15
CA HIS A 221 -18.80 -4.42 -47.05
C HIS A 221 -18.72 -2.89 -46.97
N GLU A 222 -19.36 -2.29 -45.97
CA GLU A 222 -19.31 -0.85 -45.74
C GLU A 222 -18.14 -0.44 -44.84
N PHE A 223 -17.65 0.79 -45.06
CA PHE A 223 -16.53 1.34 -44.30
C PHE A 223 -16.94 1.74 -42.87
N THR A 224 -16.39 1.04 -41.89
CA THR A 224 -16.57 1.29 -40.46
C THR A 224 -15.27 1.77 -39.82
N TYR A 225 -15.33 2.36 -38.63
CA TYR A 225 -14.11 2.83 -37.94
C TYR A 225 -13.30 1.65 -37.38
N LYS A 226 -11.97 1.73 -37.50
CA LYS A 226 -11.04 0.76 -36.89
C LYS A 226 -11.17 0.74 -35.36
N HIS A 227 -10.97 -0.44 -34.77
CA HIS A 227 -11.00 -0.69 -33.33
C HIS A 227 -12.35 -0.42 -32.63
N LEU A 228 -13.43 -0.13 -33.37
CA LEU A 228 -14.76 -0.12 -32.78
C LEU A 228 -15.21 -1.57 -32.50
N PRO A 229 -16.00 -1.81 -31.44
CA PRO A 229 -16.49 -3.16 -31.13
C PRO A 229 -17.52 -3.67 -32.13
N HIS A 230 -18.29 -2.76 -32.77
CA HIS A 230 -19.36 -3.09 -33.69
C HIS A 230 -19.28 -2.24 -34.96
N CYS A 231 -19.81 -2.75 -36.07
CA CYS A 231 -19.97 -1.99 -37.31
C CYS A 231 -21.01 -0.87 -37.12
N LYS A 232 -20.68 0.34 -37.58
CA LYS A 232 -21.60 1.49 -37.51
C LYS A 232 -22.84 1.35 -38.40
N HIS A 233 -22.80 0.47 -39.41
CA HIS A 233 -23.88 0.29 -40.38
C HIS A 233 -24.78 -0.92 -40.05
N CYS A 234 -24.18 -2.09 -39.80
CA CYS A 234 -24.94 -3.34 -39.63
C CYS A 234 -24.91 -3.89 -38.20
N GLY A 235 -24.18 -3.28 -37.27
CA GLY A 235 -24.08 -3.73 -35.87
C GLY A 235 -23.25 -5.00 -35.64
N GLN A 236 -22.74 -5.64 -36.70
CA GLN A 236 -21.92 -6.85 -36.59
C GLN A 236 -20.67 -6.60 -35.73
N VAL A 237 -20.32 -7.57 -34.88
CA VAL A 237 -19.11 -7.52 -34.05
C VAL A 237 -17.87 -7.43 -34.95
N GLN A 238 -16.98 -6.50 -34.64
CA GLN A 238 -15.67 -6.38 -35.29
C GLN A 238 -14.62 -7.11 -34.43
N ASP A 239 -14.23 -8.30 -34.86
CA ASP A 239 -13.08 -9.04 -34.32
C ASP A 239 -11.80 -8.63 -35.05
N LEU A 240 -11.41 -7.37 -34.86
CA LEU A 240 -10.08 -6.90 -35.28
C LEU A 240 -9.04 -7.37 -34.25
N GLU A 241 -8.67 -8.65 -34.33
CA GLU A 241 -7.42 -9.19 -33.76
C GLU A 241 -6.27 -9.21 -34.78
N THR A 242 -6.53 -8.81 -36.02
CA THR A 242 -5.50 -8.84 -37.06
C THR A 242 -4.73 -7.52 -37.16
N VAL A 243 -3.48 -7.62 -36.69
CA VAL A 243 -2.27 -6.77 -36.81
C VAL A 243 -1.91 -5.97 -35.56
#